data_AF-A0A7G9SU54-F1
#
_entry.id   AF-A0A7G9SU54-F1
#
_cell.length_a   1.000
_cell.length_b   1.000
_cell.length_c   1.000
_cell.angle_alpha   90.00
_cell.angle_beta   90.00
_cell.angle_gamma   90.00
#
_symmetry.space_group_name_H-M   'P 1'
#
loop_
_entity.id
_entity.type
_entity.pdbx_description
1 polymer ?
#
loop_
_entity_poly.entity_id
_entity_poly.type
_entity_poly.pdbx_seq_one_letter_code
_entity_poly.pdbx_strand_id
1 'polypeptide(L)'
;MQTSFAHFRRALQAPLAGLALLLAGCATLPPPTAELDAAQQSVVRAEAADAEQYAADDLARARDGLSRAQAAMARGRDAEARDAALVAASDADLARVRSTAETTRAEFRQQQDGIAGLRARLQIEGAPPPMDPFGEAMTGVPPAQRLQALDADPRLNPFAQYERLQARQALAAVEAASRSKQPAALALADRRVGIAEQAARIEATRREIDRLERERSELLVEASRRDAERARAEAERLRIEAQVQAEEAARLRAQAEQAEAVLDSAQIDQGAKVAAAREKEAALARQEAELVAGAKLPASRRDARGEVFTLAGDAFASGQAQLTAGAAASIKALGTYLAAVPGGAVQVLGHTDSQGDEAANQALSERRAQEVRATLVAAGLARSRVEAQGVGEGQPVADNTTAGGRAKNRRVEIVIADNP
;
A
#
# COMPACT_ATOMS: atom_id res chain seq x y z
N MET A 1 15.32 85.43 47.68
CA MET A 1 14.53 85.17 48.90
C MET A 1 15.14 83.99 49.60
N GLN A 2 15.72 84.24 50.78
CA GLN A 2 16.25 83.24 51.70
C GLN A 2 15.11 82.66 52.55
N THR A 3 15.31 81.43 53.04
CA THR A 3 14.97 80.83 54.37
C THR A 3 14.77 79.32 54.12
N SER A 4 15.61 78.38 54.57
CA SER A 4 16.25 78.12 55.87
C SER A 4 15.25 77.95 57.00
N PHE A 5 15.05 76.69 57.43
CA PHE A 5 14.73 76.35 58.82
C PHE A 5 15.46 75.07 59.21
N ALA A 6 16.56 75.26 59.94
CA ALA A 6 17.08 74.28 60.88
C ALA A 6 16.35 74.48 62.21
N HIS A 7 15.98 73.39 62.90
CA HIS A 7 15.94 73.41 64.36
C HIS A 7 16.49 72.10 64.94
N PHE A 8 17.53 72.32 65.75
CA PHE A 8 18.19 71.42 66.67
C PHE A 8 17.24 70.79 67.71
N ARG A 9 17.57 69.58 68.17
CA ARG A 9 17.93 69.36 69.59
C ARG A 9 18.83 68.12 69.74
N ARG A 10 20.05 68.37 70.20
CA ARG A 10 20.99 67.39 70.78
C ARG A 10 20.70 67.20 72.26
N ALA A 11 21.21 66.06 72.75
CA ALA A 11 21.67 65.75 74.10
C ALA A 11 20.70 64.97 75.02
N LEU A 12 21.01 63.69 75.25
CA LEU A 12 21.66 63.29 76.51
C LEU A 12 22.33 61.91 76.38
N GLN A 13 23.55 61.84 76.91
CA GLN A 13 24.40 60.66 77.04
C GLN A 13 23.97 59.82 78.26
N ALA A 14 24.03 58.50 78.16
CA ALA A 14 24.66 57.61 79.15
C ALA A 14 24.67 56.15 78.64
N PRO A 15 25.79 55.41 78.77
CA PRO A 15 25.90 54.01 78.35
C PRO A 15 25.53 53.08 79.53
N LEU A 16 24.63 52.13 79.30
CA LEU A 16 24.46 51.00 80.23
C LEU A 16 25.36 49.86 79.76
N ALA A 17 26.50 49.75 80.43
CA ALA A 17 27.36 48.58 80.44
C ALA A 17 26.58 47.40 81.06
N GLY A 18 26.05 46.52 80.21
CA GLY A 18 25.54 45.21 80.61
C GLY A 18 26.65 44.18 80.51
N LEU A 19 27.21 43.83 81.66
CA LEU A 19 28.16 42.75 81.90
C LEU A 19 27.57 41.41 81.42
N ALA A 20 27.88 40.99 80.19
CA ALA A 20 27.59 39.64 79.72
C ALA A 20 28.64 38.69 80.29
N LEU A 21 28.28 38.01 81.40
CA LEU A 21 29.02 36.87 81.91
C LEU A 21 29.19 35.82 80.80
N LEU A 22 30.43 35.61 80.36
CA LEU A 22 30.85 34.44 79.61
C LEU A 22 30.81 33.23 80.56
N LEU A 23 29.63 32.61 80.69
CA LEU A 23 29.55 31.22 81.12
C LEU A 23 30.14 30.37 80.00
N ALA A 24 31.43 30.05 80.11
CA ALA A 24 32.04 28.92 79.43
C ALA A 24 31.46 27.63 80.04
N GLY A 25 30.18 27.39 79.79
CA GLY A 25 29.60 26.07 79.96
C GLY A 25 30.27 25.15 78.95
N CYS A 26 30.86 24.07 79.41
CA CYS A 26 31.19 22.92 78.57
C CYS A 26 29.87 22.41 77.98
N ALA A 27 29.43 23.01 76.87
CA ALA A 27 28.30 22.53 76.10
C ALA A 27 28.76 21.20 75.48
N THR A 28 28.50 20.10 76.18
CA THR A 28 28.59 18.77 75.62
C THR A 28 27.68 18.74 74.41
N LEU A 29 28.28 18.56 73.23
CA LEU A 29 27.53 18.43 71.99
C LEU A 29 26.48 17.32 72.16
N PRO A 30 25.27 17.46 71.58
CA PRO A 30 24.28 16.40 71.63
C PRO A 30 24.84 15.11 71.01
N PRO A 31 24.33 13.92 71.39
CA PRO A 31 24.76 12.66 70.80
C PRO A 31 24.65 12.71 69.26
N PRO A 32 25.58 12.08 68.52
CA PRO A 32 25.71 12.24 67.07
C PRO A 32 24.72 11.38 66.28
N THR A 33 23.43 11.43 66.64
CA THR A 33 22.38 10.64 65.98
C THR A 33 22.20 11.06 64.52
N ALA A 34 22.20 12.36 64.25
CA ALA A 34 22.04 12.88 62.89
C ALA A 34 23.19 12.46 61.96
N GLU A 35 24.43 12.46 62.47
CA GLU A 35 25.59 12.02 61.70
C GLU A 35 25.57 10.52 61.41
N LEU A 36 25.12 9.70 62.37
CA LEU A 36 24.96 8.26 62.17
C LEU A 36 23.86 7.96 61.16
N ASP A 37 22.72 8.63 61.25
CA ASP A 37 21.62 8.50 60.29
C ASP A 37 22.08 8.91 58.88
N ALA A 38 22.82 10.02 58.77
CA ALA A 38 23.39 10.46 57.49
C ALA A 38 24.39 9.45 56.91
N ALA A 39 25.26 8.87 57.74
CA ALA A 39 26.21 7.85 57.33
C ALA A 39 25.51 6.58 56.85
N GLN A 40 24.47 6.13 57.58
CA GLN A 40 23.67 4.97 57.20
C GLN A 40 22.93 5.21 55.87
N GLN A 41 22.34 6.39 55.69
CA GLN A 41 21.72 6.77 54.41
C GLN A 41 22.72 6.84 53.25
N SER A 42 23.94 7.33 53.49
CA SER A 42 25.00 7.33 52.46
C SER A 42 25.39 5.91 52.06
N VAL A 43 25.54 4.97 53.02
CA VAL A 43 25.83 3.55 52.70
C VAL A 43 24.73 2.95 51.83
N VAL A 44 23.46 3.13 52.22
CA VAL A 44 22.31 2.64 51.44
C VAL A 44 22.29 3.23 50.02
N ARG A 45 22.59 4.54 49.87
CA ARG A 45 22.67 5.18 48.55
C ARG A 45 23.84 4.67 47.71
N ALA A 46 24.93 4.26 48.33
CA ALA A 46 26.06 3.65 47.63
C ALA A 46 25.72 2.23 47.15
N GLU A 47 25.08 1.43 47.99
CA GLU A 47 24.58 0.09 47.64
C GLU A 47 23.58 0.15 46.50
N ALA A 48 22.61 1.07 46.56
CA ALA A 48 21.62 1.27 45.50
C ALA A 48 22.22 1.78 44.18
N ALA A 49 23.46 2.27 44.19
CA ALA A 49 24.21 2.66 43.00
C ALA A 49 25.16 1.56 42.52
N ASP A 50 24.96 0.30 42.94
CA ASP A 50 25.80 -0.85 42.59
C ASP A 50 27.29 -0.69 42.97
N ALA A 51 27.57 0.08 44.03
CA ALA A 51 28.95 0.30 44.47
C ALA A 51 29.66 -0.99 44.90
N GLU A 52 28.93 -2.06 45.22
CA GLU A 52 29.51 -3.38 45.49
C GLU A 52 30.22 -3.96 44.25
N GLN A 53 29.74 -3.65 43.04
CA GLN A 53 30.35 -4.11 41.80
C GLN A 53 31.51 -3.21 41.37
N TYR A 54 31.36 -1.89 41.49
CA TYR A 54 32.27 -0.92 40.86
C TYR A 54 33.19 -0.16 41.83
N ALA A 55 32.90 -0.19 43.13
CA ALA A 55 33.64 0.53 44.17
C ALA A 55 33.67 -0.24 45.51
N ALA A 56 33.87 -1.56 45.43
CA ALA A 56 33.76 -2.49 46.56
C ALA A 56 34.62 -2.08 47.77
N ASP A 57 35.87 -1.63 47.53
CA ASP A 57 36.79 -1.24 48.59
C ASP A 57 36.33 0.02 49.34
N ASP A 58 35.76 0.99 48.64
CA ASP A 58 35.21 2.21 49.27
C ASP A 58 33.96 1.86 50.10
N LEU A 59 33.08 1.00 49.55
CA LEU A 59 31.87 0.55 50.23
C LEU A 59 32.20 -0.26 51.48
N ALA A 60 33.21 -1.14 51.42
CA ALA A 60 33.69 -1.88 52.58
C ALA A 60 34.22 -0.94 53.67
N ARG A 61 35.06 0.04 53.33
CA ARG A 61 35.52 1.05 54.28
C ARG A 61 34.38 1.86 54.91
N ALA A 62 33.35 2.17 54.13
CA ALA A 62 32.17 2.88 54.63
C ALA A 62 31.38 2.04 55.64
N ARG A 63 31.13 0.75 55.33
CA ARG A 63 30.44 -0.21 56.22
C ARG A 63 31.23 -0.40 57.52
N ASP A 64 32.55 -0.58 57.43
CA ASP A 64 33.43 -0.68 58.59
C ASP A 64 33.45 0.60 59.43
N GLY A 65 33.48 1.76 58.77
CA GLY A 65 33.40 3.07 59.42
C GLY A 65 32.10 3.25 60.20
N LEU A 66 30.97 2.87 59.60
CA LEU A 66 29.64 2.96 60.22
C LEU A 66 29.55 2.03 61.43
N SER A 67 30.05 0.80 61.33
CA SER A 67 30.12 -0.14 62.45
C SER A 67 30.95 0.42 63.62
N ARG A 68 32.11 1.03 63.33
CA ARG A 68 32.92 1.72 64.35
C ARG A 68 32.18 2.90 64.99
N ALA A 69 31.45 3.68 64.20
CA ALA A 69 30.67 4.81 64.69
C ALA A 69 29.56 4.37 65.66
N GLN A 70 28.81 3.33 65.29
CA GLN A 70 27.76 2.72 66.12
C GLN A 70 28.36 2.14 67.42
N ALA A 71 29.49 1.45 67.34
CA ALA A 71 30.18 0.92 68.51
C ALA A 71 30.71 2.01 69.45
N ALA A 72 31.16 3.15 68.92
CA ALA A 72 31.57 4.30 69.73
C ALA A 72 30.38 4.96 70.42
N MET A 73 29.24 5.09 69.73
CA MET A 73 28.00 5.63 70.30
C MET A 73 27.49 4.73 71.45
N ALA A 74 27.47 3.41 71.24
CA ALA A 74 27.06 2.45 72.28
C ALA A 74 27.93 2.51 73.55
N ARG A 75 29.18 3.00 73.43
CA ARG A 75 30.12 3.20 74.54
C ARG A 75 30.08 4.63 75.12
N GLY A 76 29.17 5.49 74.67
CA GLY A 76 29.08 6.89 75.10
C GLY A 76 30.24 7.78 74.64
N ARG A 77 30.98 7.37 73.60
CA ARG A 77 32.12 8.13 73.04
C ARG A 77 31.66 9.00 71.87
N ASP A 78 30.85 10.02 72.18
CA ASP A 78 30.12 10.81 71.18
C ASP A 78 31.01 11.52 70.14
N ALA A 79 32.17 12.03 70.55
CA ALA A 79 33.10 12.69 69.62
C ALA A 79 33.69 11.68 68.61
N GLU A 80 34.08 10.49 69.08
CA GLU A 80 34.61 9.43 68.23
C GLU A 80 33.54 8.85 67.30
N ALA A 81 32.31 8.70 67.82
CA ALA A 81 31.17 8.28 67.01
C ALA A 81 30.88 9.28 65.88
N ARG A 82 30.93 10.59 66.16
CA ARG A 82 30.74 11.65 65.16
C ARG A 82 31.83 11.61 64.09
N ASP A 83 33.10 11.55 64.49
CA ASP A 83 34.23 11.52 63.56
C ASP A 83 34.17 10.26 62.67
N ALA A 84 33.89 9.09 63.25
CA ALA A 84 33.74 7.85 62.50
C ALA A 84 32.54 7.86 61.54
N ALA A 85 31.40 8.44 61.95
CA ALA A 85 30.22 8.59 61.10
C ALA A 85 30.50 9.51 59.90
N LEU A 86 31.19 10.63 60.10
CA LEU A 86 31.57 11.55 59.01
C LEU A 86 32.50 10.88 57.99
N VAL A 87 33.49 10.10 58.46
CA VAL A 87 34.38 9.33 57.59
C VAL A 87 33.60 8.27 56.82
N ALA A 88 32.75 7.49 57.51
CA ALA A 88 31.91 6.47 56.88
C ALA A 88 31.00 7.05 55.79
N ALA A 89 30.35 8.19 56.08
CA ALA A 89 29.53 8.91 55.10
C ALA A 89 30.34 9.34 53.87
N SER A 90 31.56 9.86 54.08
CA SER A 90 32.43 10.28 52.97
C SER A 90 32.98 9.12 52.13
N ASP A 91 33.28 7.97 52.74
CA ASP A 91 33.67 6.75 52.03
C ASP A 91 32.49 6.20 51.20
N ALA A 92 31.27 6.21 51.76
CA ALA A 92 30.06 5.80 51.03
C ALA A 92 29.72 6.74 49.87
N ASP A 93 29.79 8.05 50.09
CA ASP A 93 29.55 9.05 49.04
C ASP A 93 30.57 8.90 47.90
N LEU A 94 31.85 8.61 48.22
CA LEU A 94 32.90 8.34 47.25
C LEU A 94 32.64 7.04 46.46
N ALA A 95 32.24 5.97 47.15
CA ALA A 95 31.87 4.69 46.53
C ALA A 95 30.75 4.89 45.50
N ARG A 96 29.70 5.62 45.89
CA ARG A 96 28.55 5.93 45.05
C ARG A 96 28.95 6.68 43.78
N VAL A 97 29.74 7.75 43.89
CA VAL A 97 30.12 8.55 42.71
C VAL A 97 31.09 7.79 41.81
N ARG A 98 31.98 6.95 42.35
CA ARG A 98 32.83 6.07 41.51
C ARG A 98 32.00 5.06 40.74
N SER A 99 31.04 4.43 41.40
CA SER A 99 30.11 3.52 40.72
C SER A 99 29.34 4.23 39.60
N THR A 100 28.79 5.41 39.90
CA THR A 100 28.08 6.24 38.91
C THR A 100 28.98 6.65 37.75
N ALA A 101 30.27 6.94 38.01
CA ALA A 101 31.24 7.28 36.97
C ALA A 101 31.45 6.11 36.01
N GLU A 102 31.56 4.88 36.52
CA GLU A 102 31.71 3.68 35.68
C GLU A 102 30.47 3.40 34.83
N THR A 103 29.26 3.53 35.38
CA THR A 103 28.04 3.35 34.59
C THR A 103 27.89 4.44 33.53
N THR A 104 28.13 5.70 33.87
CA THR A 104 28.11 6.82 32.90
C THR A 104 29.20 6.66 31.83
N ARG A 105 30.37 6.12 32.16
CA ARG A 105 31.42 5.79 31.17
C ARG A 105 30.95 4.71 30.19
N ALA A 106 30.28 3.67 30.68
CA ALA A 106 29.74 2.60 29.84
C ALA A 106 28.65 3.13 28.89
N GLU A 107 27.71 3.92 29.41
CA GLU A 107 26.66 4.59 28.62
C GLU A 107 27.26 5.47 27.52
N PHE A 108 28.27 6.29 27.86
CA PHE A 108 28.94 7.15 26.90
C PHE A 108 29.59 6.35 25.75
N ARG A 109 30.31 5.27 26.07
CA ARG A 109 30.90 4.38 25.04
C ARG A 109 29.83 3.76 24.15
N GLN A 110 28.74 3.27 24.74
CA GLN A 110 27.62 2.70 23.99
C GLN A 110 27.03 3.71 22.99
N GLN A 111 26.88 4.98 23.38
CA GLN A 111 26.38 6.02 22.47
C GLN A 111 27.37 6.32 21.33
N GLN A 112 28.66 6.41 21.64
CA GLN A 112 29.70 6.61 20.63
C GLN A 112 29.73 5.47 19.60
N ASP A 113 29.67 4.22 20.05
CA ASP A 113 29.66 3.05 19.18
C ASP A 113 28.39 3.02 18.31
N GLY A 114 27.24 3.37 18.89
CA GLY A 114 25.97 3.48 18.17
C GLY A 114 26.00 4.52 17.04
N ILE A 115 26.59 5.69 17.30
CA ILE A 115 26.78 6.75 16.30
C ILE A 115 27.79 6.33 15.24
N ALA A 116 28.92 5.74 15.64
CA ALA A 116 29.93 5.25 14.71
C ALA A 116 29.33 4.22 13.73
N GLY A 117 28.52 3.28 14.24
CA GLY A 117 27.82 2.30 13.41
C GLY A 117 26.77 2.91 12.47
N LEU A 118 26.10 4.00 12.87
CA LEU A 118 25.18 4.73 11.99
C LEU A 118 25.92 5.50 10.90
N ARG A 119 26.98 6.24 11.26
CA ARG A 119 27.82 6.98 10.32
C ARG A 119 28.45 6.05 9.30
N ALA A 120 28.95 4.88 9.71
CA ALA A 120 29.50 3.86 8.80
C ALA A 120 28.45 3.37 7.79
N ARG A 121 27.22 3.07 8.23
CA ARG A 121 26.11 2.68 7.34
C ARG A 121 25.72 3.80 6.36
N LEU A 122 25.84 5.05 6.80
CA LEU A 122 25.55 6.24 5.99
C LEU A 122 26.73 6.73 5.16
N GLN A 123 27.90 6.07 5.26
CA GLN A 123 29.16 6.45 4.61
C GLN A 123 29.60 7.89 4.96
N ILE A 124 29.36 8.32 6.20
CA ILE A 124 29.78 9.62 6.74
C ILE A 124 31.14 9.44 7.43
N GLU A 125 32.19 10.07 6.90
CA GLU A 125 33.54 10.00 7.48
C GLU A 125 33.67 10.79 8.80
N GLY A 126 34.63 10.39 9.65
CA GLY A 126 35.17 11.24 10.72
C GLY A 126 34.54 11.08 12.10
N ALA A 127 34.51 9.88 12.68
CA ALA A 127 34.33 9.76 14.13
C ALA A 127 35.68 10.08 14.82
N PRO A 128 35.77 11.12 15.66
CA PRO A 128 36.95 11.29 16.50
C PRO A 128 37.13 10.04 17.37
N PRO A 129 38.38 9.66 17.69
CA PRO A 129 38.63 8.47 18.51
C PRO A 129 37.91 8.60 19.86
N PRO A 130 37.39 7.49 20.40
CA PRO A 130 36.72 7.51 21.69
C PRO A 130 37.69 8.03 22.75
N MET A 131 37.37 9.17 23.34
CA MET A 131 38.10 9.74 24.47
C MET A 131 37.43 9.29 25.76
N ASP A 132 38.19 8.80 26.74
CA ASP A 132 37.65 8.51 28.06
C ASP A 132 37.33 9.83 28.78
N PRO A 133 36.05 10.12 29.09
CA PRO A 133 35.68 11.38 29.72
C PRO A 133 36.16 11.48 31.18
N PHE A 134 36.56 10.37 31.80
CA PHE A 134 37.00 10.34 33.19
C PHE A 134 38.52 10.46 33.38
N GLY A 135 39.31 10.31 32.31
CA GLY A 135 40.78 10.46 32.32
C GLY A 135 41.50 9.52 33.30
N GLU A 136 42.82 9.69 33.43
CA GLU A 136 43.60 8.99 34.47
C GLU A 136 43.43 9.65 35.83
N ALA A 137 43.37 8.83 36.88
CA ALA A 137 43.32 9.33 38.26
C ALA A 137 44.62 10.07 38.60
N MET A 138 44.51 11.29 39.14
CA MET A 138 45.67 12.08 39.59
C MET A 138 46.21 11.56 40.94
N THR A 139 46.62 10.30 40.99
CA THR A 139 47.15 9.65 42.19
C THR A 139 48.44 10.34 42.63
N GLY A 140 48.55 10.68 43.92
CA GLY A 140 49.73 11.35 44.48
C GLY A 140 49.72 12.87 44.35
N VAL A 141 48.72 13.47 43.69
CA VAL A 141 48.55 14.92 43.65
C VAL A 141 47.77 15.40 44.88
N PRO A 142 48.26 16.42 45.62
CA PRO A 142 47.57 16.95 46.79
C PRO A 142 46.14 17.41 46.47
N PRO A 143 45.18 17.21 47.40
CA PRO A 143 43.77 17.54 47.15
C PRO A 143 43.52 19.02 46.81
N ALA A 144 44.31 19.94 47.37
CA ALA A 144 44.21 21.36 47.04
C ALA A 144 44.58 21.65 45.58
N GLN A 145 45.65 21.03 45.07
CA GLN A 145 46.09 21.19 43.68
C GLN A 145 45.10 20.54 42.71
N ARG A 146 44.56 19.37 43.07
CA ARG A 146 43.49 18.69 42.33
C ARG A 146 42.24 19.56 42.20
N LEU A 147 41.76 20.15 43.30
CA LEU A 147 40.61 21.06 43.27
C LEU A 147 40.90 22.32 42.44
N GLN A 148 42.11 22.87 42.52
CA GLN A 148 42.50 24.01 41.68
C GLN A 148 42.51 23.65 40.19
N ALA A 149 42.99 22.47 39.82
CA ALA A 149 42.96 21.98 38.44
C ALA A 149 41.52 21.78 37.95
N LEU A 150 40.66 21.21 38.78
CA LEU A 150 39.23 21.08 38.50
C LEU A 150 38.56 22.45 38.30
N ASP A 151 38.93 23.45 39.11
CA ASP A 151 38.40 24.81 39.02
C ASP A 151 38.89 25.55 37.76
N ALA A 152 40.10 25.22 37.28
CA ALA A 152 40.71 25.83 36.12
C ALA A 152 40.25 25.24 34.78
N ASP A 153 39.74 23.99 34.73
CA ASP A 153 39.28 23.37 33.49
C ASP A 153 37.92 23.96 33.05
N PRO A 154 37.82 24.69 31.94
CA PRO A 154 36.56 25.29 31.47
C PRO A 154 35.48 24.26 31.15
N ARG A 155 35.85 23.01 30.88
CA ARG A 155 34.92 21.92 30.59
C ARG A 155 34.27 21.34 31.84
N LEU A 156 34.89 21.53 33.01
CA LEU A 156 34.45 20.94 34.27
C LEU A 156 34.01 21.99 35.30
N ASN A 157 34.53 23.21 35.22
CA ASN A 157 34.23 24.27 36.19
C ASN A 157 32.75 24.67 36.36
N PRO A 158 31.83 24.45 35.40
CA PRO A 158 30.42 24.76 35.60
C PRO A 158 29.69 23.72 36.48
N PHE A 159 30.29 22.55 36.70
CA PHE A 159 29.64 21.37 37.27
C PHE A 159 29.98 21.14 38.75
N ALA A 160 29.16 20.33 39.43
CA ALA A 160 29.35 19.89 40.81
C ALA A 160 29.64 21.02 41.82
N GLN A 161 28.92 22.14 41.72
CA GLN A 161 29.18 23.34 42.55
C GLN A 161 29.04 23.06 44.05
N TYR A 162 28.10 22.18 44.41
CA TYR A 162 27.86 21.79 45.80
C TYR A 162 29.02 20.97 46.37
N GLU A 163 29.48 19.96 45.63
CA GLU A 163 30.59 19.09 46.01
C GLU A 163 31.90 19.88 46.07
N ARG A 164 32.12 20.82 45.15
CA ARG A 164 33.26 21.76 45.18
C ARG A 164 33.24 22.63 46.42
N LEU A 165 32.07 23.15 46.83
CA LEU A 165 31.94 23.90 48.07
C LEU A 165 32.31 23.02 49.29
N GLN A 166 31.82 21.79 49.36
CA GLN A 166 32.18 20.85 50.42
C GLN A 166 33.68 20.53 50.44
N ALA A 167 34.30 20.38 49.26
CA ALA A 167 35.74 20.17 49.13
C ALA A 167 36.56 21.36 49.66
N ARG A 168 36.16 22.60 49.33
CA ARG A 168 36.80 23.82 49.87
C ARG A 168 36.67 23.90 51.39
N GLN A 169 35.49 23.58 51.93
CA GLN A 169 35.27 23.56 53.38
C GLN A 169 36.16 22.52 54.07
N ALA A 170 36.30 21.32 53.47
CA ALA A 170 37.17 20.28 54.01
C ALA A 170 38.65 20.68 53.97
N LEU A 171 39.11 21.35 52.91
CA LEU A 171 40.48 21.89 52.83
C LEU A 171 40.73 22.99 53.87
N ALA A 172 39.79 23.92 54.06
CA ALA A 172 39.88 24.93 55.11
C ALA A 172 39.93 24.30 56.51
N ALA A 173 39.22 23.18 56.73
CA ALA A 173 39.28 22.44 57.98
C ALA A 173 40.65 21.77 58.23
N VAL A 174 41.41 21.41 57.17
CA VAL A 174 42.79 20.92 57.31
C VAL A 174 43.70 22.01 57.85
N GLU A 175 43.57 23.24 57.35
CA GLU A 175 44.37 24.40 57.80
C GLU A 175 44.07 24.75 59.26
N ALA A 176 42.81 24.63 59.69
CA ALA A 176 42.38 24.89 61.06
C ALA A 176 42.67 23.73 62.04
N ALA A 177 43.00 22.53 61.55
CA ALA A 177 43.18 21.34 62.39
C ALA A 177 44.50 21.37 63.17
N SER A 178 44.46 20.94 64.44
CA SER A 178 45.68 20.70 65.24
C SER A 178 46.55 19.61 64.60
N ARG A 179 47.87 19.61 64.89
CA ARG A 179 48.82 18.61 64.37
C ARG A 179 48.37 17.16 64.55
N SER A 180 47.70 16.85 65.66
CA SER A 180 47.18 15.50 65.95
C SER A 180 45.99 15.10 65.06
N LYS A 181 45.18 16.07 64.62
CA LYS A 181 43.97 15.86 63.80
C LYS A 181 44.19 16.09 62.30
N GLN A 182 45.31 16.71 61.92
CA GLN A 182 45.67 16.98 60.53
C GLN A 182 45.59 15.75 59.61
N PRO A 183 46.08 14.55 59.98
CA PRO A 183 45.98 13.39 59.10
C PRO A 183 44.53 13.00 58.78
N ALA A 184 43.64 13.05 59.78
CA ALA A 184 42.22 12.72 59.60
C ALA A 184 41.49 13.79 58.77
N ALA A 185 41.77 15.08 59.04
CA ALA A 185 41.22 16.17 58.25
C ALA A 185 41.67 16.09 56.78
N LEU A 186 42.94 15.78 56.54
CA LEU A 186 43.49 15.62 55.18
C LEU A 186 42.82 14.45 54.44
N ALA A 187 42.62 13.32 55.12
CA ALA A 187 41.95 12.17 54.53
C ALA A 187 40.47 12.45 54.19
N LEU A 188 39.77 13.29 54.96
CA LEU A 188 38.43 13.74 54.63
C LEU A 188 38.43 14.72 53.44
N ALA A 189 39.36 15.67 53.43
CA ALA A 189 39.53 16.59 52.30
C ALA A 189 39.84 15.86 51.00
N ASP A 190 40.69 14.83 51.05
CA ASP A 190 41.04 14.00 49.90
C ASP A 190 39.81 13.34 49.27
N ARG A 191 38.94 12.75 50.10
CA ARG A 191 37.66 12.15 49.67
C ARG A 191 36.70 13.19 49.10
N ARG A 192 36.53 14.34 49.77
CA ARG A 192 35.63 15.40 49.30
C ARG A 192 36.07 15.99 47.96
N VAL A 193 37.37 16.17 47.75
CA VAL A 193 37.90 16.56 46.42
C VAL A 193 37.67 15.45 45.40
N GLY A 194 37.92 14.19 45.74
CA GLY A 194 37.63 13.05 44.85
C GLY A 194 36.16 12.98 44.44
N ILE A 195 35.23 13.25 45.38
CA ILE A 195 33.79 13.34 45.10
C ILE A 195 33.49 14.48 44.12
N ALA A 196 34.06 15.67 44.34
CA ALA A 196 33.86 16.81 43.46
C ALA A 196 34.38 16.56 42.03
N GLU A 197 35.55 15.93 41.89
CA GLU A 197 36.12 15.56 40.59
C GLU A 197 35.23 14.58 39.83
N GLN A 198 34.79 13.51 40.49
CA GLN A 198 33.93 12.50 39.85
C GLN A 198 32.56 13.07 39.51
N ALA A 199 31.94 13.84 40.42
CA ALA A 199 30.66 14.48 40.17
C ALA A 199 30.72 15.44 38.98
N ALA A 200 31.76 16.28 38.88
CA ALA A 200 31.92 17.20 37.75
C ALA A 200 32.06 16.45 36.42
N ARG A 201 32.83 15.36 36.39
CA ARG A 201 32.99 14.52 35.19
C ARG A 201 31.71 13.77 34.82
N ILE A 202 30.96 13.26 35.80
CA ILE A 202 29.64 12.64 35.57
C ILE A 202 28.70 13.65 34.90
N GLU A 203 28.55 14.84 35.47
CA GLU A 203 27.65 15.86 34.93
C GLU A 203 28.06 16.33 33.54
N ALA A 204 29.36 16.57 33.32
CA ALA A 204 29.88 16.93 32.00
C ALA A 204 29.63 15.82 30.96
N THR A 205 29.87 14.56 31.33
CA THR A 205 29.66 13.40 30.45
C THR A 205 28.19 13.19 30.15
N ARG A 206 27.28 13.39 31.11
CA ARG A 206 25.84 13.30 30.86
C ARG A 206 25.35 14.33 29.86
N ARG A 207 25.82 15.58 29.95
CA ARG A 207 25.51 16.60 28.91
C ARG A 207 26.00 16.20 27.53
N GLU A 208 27.13 15.53 27.48
CA GLU A 208 27.70 15.02 26.25
C GLU A 208 26.90 13.82 25.72
N ILE A 209 26.46 12.89 26.58
CA ILE A 209 25.53 11.81 26.22
C ILE A 209 24.26 12.41 25.60
N ASP A 210 23.66 13.43 26.21
CA ASP A 210 22.47 14.09 25.66
C ASP A 210 22.74 14.70 24.26
N ARG A 211 23.96 15.22 24.04
CA ARG A 211 24.39 15.74 22.73
C ARG A 211 24.49 14.62 21.70
N LEU A 212 25.10 13.51 22.07
CA LEU A 212 25.23 12.32 21.23
C LEU A 212 23.86 11.71 20.92
N GLU A 213 22.92 11.66 21.86
CA GLU A 213 21.57 11.16 21.61
C GLU A 213 20.80 12.00 20.58
N ARG A 214 20.96 13.32 20.61
CA ARG A 214 20.42 14.22 19.57
C ARG A 214 21.05 13.94 18.22
N GLU A 215 22.38 13.84 18.16
CA GLU A 215 23.10 13.50 16.92
C GLU A 215 22.64 12.14 16.35
N ARG A 216 22.54 11.12 17.21
CA ARG A 216 22.05 9.79 16.83
C ARG A 216 20.64 9.86 16.25
N SER A 217 19.76 10.68 16.84
CA SER A 217 18.39 10.88 16.36
C SER A 217 18.37 11.55 14.98
N GLU A 218 19.20 12.56 14.76
CA GLU A 218 19.37 13.22 13.46
C GLU A 218 19.86 12.23 12.38
N LEU A 219 20.86 11.40 12.70
CA LEU A 219 21.37 10.38 11.79
C LEU A 219 20.32 9.32 11.43
N LEU A 220 19.47 8.93 12.39
CA LEU A 220 18.38 7.98 12.14
C LEU A 220 17.32 8.58 11.21
N VAL A 221 16.99 9.87 11.37
CA VAL A 221 16.07 10.58 10.47
C VAL A 221 16.66 10.66 9.06
N GLU A 222 17.94 11.00 8.93
CA GLU A 222 18.64 11.02 7.64
C GLU A 222 18.67 9.64 6.98
N ALA A 223 18.92 8.58 7.74
CA ALA A 223 18.85 7.20 7.25
C ALA A 223 17.45 6.86 6.72
N SER A 224 16.42 7.14 7.51
CA SER A 224 15.03 6.90 7.11
C SER A 224 14.63 7.70 5.86
N ARG A 225 15.15 8.93 5.72
CA ARG A 225 14.91 9.77 4.55
C ARG A 225 15.51 9.15 3.30
N ARG A 226 16.78 8.71 3.36
CA ARG A 226 17.46 8.04 2.23
C ARG A 226 16.76 6.74 1.83
N ASP A 227 16.27 5.97 2.80
CA ASP A 227 15.49 4.76 2.53
C ASP A 227 14.18 5.07 1.80
N ALA A 228 13.45 6.10 2.25
CA ALA A 228 12.23 6.55 1.60
C ALA A 228 12.49 7.08 0.18
N GLU A 229 13.59 7.81 -0.04
CA GLU A 229 13.98 8.29 -1.37
C GLU A 229 14.31 7.12 -2.32
N ARG A 230 15.03 6.10 -1.84
CA ARG A 230 15.31 4.88 -2.62
C ARG A 230 14.03 4.12 -2.98
N ALA A 231 13.12 3.93 -2.01
CA ALA A 231 11.86 3.26 -2.25
C ALA A 231 10.97 4.03 -3.25
N ARG A 232 10.95 5.36 -3.19
CA ARG A 232 10.23 6.21 -4.16
C ARG A 232 10.82 6.08 -5.56
N ALA A 233 12.14 6.09 -5.69
CA ALA A 233 12.80 5.93 -6.99
C ALA A 233 12.52 4.55 -7.61
N GLU A 234 12.52 3.50 -6.80
CA GLU A 234 12.15 2.14 -7.24
C GLU A 234 10.68 2.06 -7.65
N ALA A 235 9.76 2.62 -6.85
CA ALA A 235 8.35 2.65 -7.17
C ALA A 235 8.05 3.41 -8.47
N GLU A 236 8.72 4.55 -8.70
CA GLU A 236 8.58 5.31 -9.94
C GLU A 236 9.11 4.53 -11.15
N ARG A 237 10.25 3.85 -11.00
CA ARG A 237 10.78 2.97 -12.05
C ARG A 237 9.79 1.86 -12.41
N LEU A 238 9.24 1.16 -11.41
CA LEU A 238 8.25 0.10 -11.65
C LEU A 238 6.97 0.64 -12.28
N ARG A 239 6.54 1.85 -11.92
CA ARG A 239 5.38 2.51 -12.53
C ARG A 239 5.63 2.79 -14.01
N ILE A 240 6.80 3.32 -14.38
CA ILE A 240 7.18 3.58 -15.77
C ILE A 240 7.23 2.26 -16.56
N GLU A 241 7.87 1.23 -16.00
CA GLU A 241 7.91 -0.10 -16.64
C GLU A 241 6.50 -0.66 -16.87
N ALA A 242 5.59 -0.55 -15.90
CA ALA A 242 4.21 -0.96 -16.03
C ALA A 242 3.42 -0.15 -17.08
N GLN A 243 3.67 1.17 -17.18
CA GLN A 243 3.08 2.01 -18.22
C GLN A 243 3.53 1.60 -19.63
N VAL A 244 4.83 1.37 -19.82
CA VAL A 244 5.38 0.90 -21.10
C VAL A 244 4.75 -0.43 -21.50
N GLN A 245 4.65 -1.38 -20.57
CA GLN A 245 4.00 -2.68 -20.82
C GLN A 245 2.51 -2.53 -21.18
N ALA A 246 1.80 -1.63 -20.50
CA ALA A 246 0.39 -1.36 -20.79
C ALA A 246 0.20 -0.74 -22.19
N GLU A 247 1.07 0.19 -22.60
CA GLU A 247 1.05 0.78 -23.94
C GLU A 247 1.35 -0.25 -25.02
N GLU A 248 2.36 -1.09 -24.81
CA GLU A 248 2.71 -2.17 -25.74
C GLU A 248 1.55 -3.18 -25.88
N ALA A 249 0.95 -3.59 -24.76
CA ALA A 249 -0.22 -4.47 -24.77
C ALA A 249 -1.42 -3.83 -25.49
N ALA A 250 -1.65 -2.53 -25.29
CA ALA A 250 -2.71 -1.80 -25.99
C ALA A 250 -2.45 -1.73 -27.51
N ARG A 251 -1.20 -1.52 -27.94
CA ARG A 251 -0.81 -1.54 -29.36
C ARG A 251 -1.03 -2.91 -29.99
N LEU A 252 -0.61 -3.98 -29.30
CA LEU A 252 -0.81 -5.35 -29.78
C LEU A 252 -2.30 -5.69 -29.90
N ARG A 253 -3.12 -5.27 -28.94
CA ARG A 253 -4.58 -5.43 -29.01
C ARG A 253 -5.17 -4.70 -30.20
N ALA A 254 -4.81 -3.44 -30.42
CA ALA A 254 -5.29 -2.66 -31.57
C ALA A 254 -4.88 -3.30 -32.92
N GLN A 255 -3.67 -3.85 -33.01
CA GLN A 255 -3.22 -4.60 -34.20
C GLN A 255 -4.03 -5.89 -34.41
N ALA A 256 -4.32 -6.62 -33.33
CA ALA A 256 -5.14 -7.83 -33.39
C ALA A 256 -6.57 -7.52 -33.85
N GLU A 257 -7.19 -6.47 -33.30
CA GLU A 257 -8.52 -5.99 -33.70
C GLU A 257 -8.56 -5.57 -35.19
N GLN A 258 -7.52 -4.87 -35.67
CA GLN A 258 -7.41 -4.52 -37.09
C GLN A 258 -7.27 -5.76 -37.98
N ALA A 259 -6.46 -6.74 -37.57
CA ALA A 259 -6.30 -7.99 -38.31
C ALA A 259 -7.61 -8.78 -38.38
N GLU A 260 -8.35 -8.85 -37.27
CA GLU A 260 -9.66 -9.50 -37.22
C GLU A 260 -10.67 -8.80 -38.14
N ALA A 261 -10.74 -7.46 -38.13
CA ALA A 261 -11.60 -6.71 -39.05
C ALA A 261 -11.27 -6.93 -40.54
N VAL A 262 -9.98 -7.06 -40.88
CA VAL A 262 -9.55 -7.42 -42.25
C VAL A 262 -9.99 -8.83 -42.62
N LEU A 263 -9.91 -9.79 -41.69
CA LEU A 263 -10.37 -11.16 -41.91
C LEU A 263 -11.89 -11.20 -42.10
N ASP A 264 -12.65 -10.50 -41.25
CA ASP A 264 -14.11 -10.43 -41.34
C ASP A 264 -14.56 -9.81 -42.66
N SER A 265 -13.96 -8.68 -43.06
CA SER A 265 -14.27 -8.07 -44.36
C SER A 265 -13.93 -8.99 -45.54
N ALA A 266 -12.80 -9.70 -45.49
CA ALA A 266 -12.44 -10.66 -46.52
C ALA A 266 -13.42 -11.85 -46.60
N GLN A 267 -13.92 -12.33 -45.46
CA GLN A 267 -14.96 -13.37 -45.40
C GLN A 267 -16.28 -12.88 -45.98
N ILE A 268 -16.70 -11.66 -45.66
CA ILE A 268 -17.91 -11.03 -46.23
C ILE A 268 -17.77 -10.91 -47.75
N ASP A 269 -16.65 -10.39 -48.24
CA ASP A 269 -16.38 -10.24 -49.68
C ASP A 269 -16.36 -11.59 -50.40
N GLN A 270 -15.76 -12.62 -49.80
CA GLN A 270 -15.75 -13.96 -50.35
C GLN A 270 -17.17 -14.55 -50.39
N GLY A 271 -17.95 -14.38 -49.32
CA GLY A 271 -19.36 -14.78 -49.26
C GLY A 271 -20.19 -14.12 -50.36
N ALA A 272 -20.03 -12.81 -50.56
CA ALA A 272 -20.71 -12.07 -51.63
C ALA A 272 -20.30 -12.54 -53.03
N LYS A 273 -19.02 -12.82 -53.26
CA LYS A 273 -18.53 -13.37 -54.54
C LYS A 273 -19.12 -14.76 -54.83
N VAL A 274 -19.18 -15.63 -53.82
CA VAL A 274 -19.80 -16.95 -53.96
C VAL A 274 -21.29 -16.84 -54.24
N ALA A 275 -22.01 -15.94 -53.58
CA ALA A 275 -23.43 -15.69 -53.84
C ALA A 275 -23.65 -15.18 -55.28
N ALA A 276 -22.89 -14.17 -55.71
CA ALA A 276 -22.98 -13.62 -57.07
C ALA A 276 -22.64 -14.67 -58.16
N ALA A 277 -21.67 -15.55 -57.91
CA ALA A 277 -21.34 -16.65 -58.81
C ALA A 277 -22.52 -17.63 -58.96
N ARG A 278 -23.18 -17.99 -57.85
CA ARG A 278 -24.36 -18.86 -57.86
C ARG A 278 -25.55 -18.24 -58.57
N GLU A 279 -25.80 -16.95 -58.38
CA GLU A 279 -26.87 -16.22 -59.09
C GLU A 279 -26.63 -16.21 -60.60
N LYS A 280 -25.38 -15.96 -61.02
CA LYS A 280 -25.01 -15.97 -62.44
C LYS A 280 -25.15 -17.35 -63.06
N GLU A 281 -24.74 -18.39 -62.35
CA GLU A 281 -24.91 -19.79 -62.77
C GLU A 281 -26.40 -20.15 -62.93
N ALA A 282 -27.24 -19.76 -61.96
CA ALA A 282 -28.69 -19.97 -62.03
C ALA A 282 -29.34 -19.22 -63.21
N ALA A 283 -28.89 -17.99 -63.51
CA ALA A 283 -29.38 -17.21 -64.64
C ALA A 283 -29.01 -17.83 -65.99
N LEU A 284 -27.77 -18.33 -66.14
CA LEU A 284 -27.33 -19.02 -67.34
C LEU A 284 -28.12 -20.32 -67.55
N ALA A 285 -28.34 -21.11 -66.49
CA ALA A 285 -29.15 -22.32 -66.57
C ALA A 285 -30.60 -22.05 -67.01
N ARG A 286 -31.20 -20.92 -66.60
CA ARG A 286 -32.52 -20.49 -67.10
C ARG A 286 -32.50 -20.20 -68.58
N GLN A 287 -31.51 -19.43 -69.03
CA GLN A 287 -31.37 -19.05 -70.44
C GLN A 287 -31.16 -20.29 -71.33
N GLU A 288 -30.31 -21.23 -70.89
CA GLU A 288 -30.09 -22.50 -71.60
C GLU A 288 -31.39 -23.30 -71.72
N ALA A 289 -32.18 -23.39 -70.65
CA ALA A 289 -33.45 -24.12 -70.69
C ALA A 289 -34.48 -23.47 -71.63
N GLU A 290 -34.58 -22.13 -71.66
CA GLU A 290 -35.44 -21.40 -72.60
C GLU A 290 -35.02 -21.65 -74.06
N LEU A 291 -33.71 -21.66 -74.34
CA LEU A 291 -33.17 -21.93 -75.67
C LEU A 291 -33.43 -23.37 -76.14
N VAL A 292 -33.22 -24.36 -75.26
CA VAL A 292 -33.44 -25.79 -75.57
C VAL A 292 -34.92 -26.09 -75.84
N ALA A 293 -35.82 -25.44 -75.10
CA ALA A 293 -37.25 -25.70 -75.22
C ALA A 293 -37.97 -24.88 -76.31
N GLY A 294 -37.36 -23.80 -76.80
CA GLY A 294 -37.94 -22.93 -77.83
C GLY A 294 -39.16 -22.12 -77.36
N ALA A 295 -39.36 -22.00 -76.04
CA ALA A 295 -40.47 -21.29 -75.41
C ALA A 295 -40.01 -20.60 -74.13
N LYS A 296 -40.61 -19.45 -73.79
CA LYS A 296 -40.33 -18.73 -72.54
C LYS A 296 -40.87 -19.49 -71.33
N LEU A 297 -40.13 -19.45 -70.23
CA LEU A 297 -40.61 -19.96 -68.95
C LEU A 297 -41.82 -19.13 -68.46
N PRO A 298 -42.73 -19.72 -67.66
CA PRO A 298 -43.78 -18.95 -67.02
C PRO A 298 -43.21 -17.86 -66.11
N ALA A 299 -43.98 -16.80 -65.87
CA ALA A 299 -43.56 -15.76 -64.93
C ALA A 299 -43.35 -16.38 -63.54
N SER A 300 -42.18 -16.14 -62.94
CA SER A 300 -41.87 -16.57 -61.58
C SER A 300 -41.80 -15.40 -60.61
N ARG A 301 -42.12 -15.67 -59.35
CA ARG A 301 -41.84 -14.80 -58.21
C ARG A 301 -41.32 -15.66 -57.08
N ARG A 302 -40.44 -15.11 -56.25
CA ARG A 302 -39.97 -15.79 -55.04
C ARG A 302 -40.80 -15.32 -53.85
N ASP A 303 -41.38 -16.26 -53.11
CA ASP A 303 -42.10 -16.01 -51.86
C ASP A 303 -41.59 -16.94 -50.73
N ALA A 304 -42.20 -16.90 -49.55
CA ALA A 304 -41.77 -17.69 -48.40
C ALA A 304 -41.82 -19.21 -48.60
N ARG A 305 -42.50 -19.71 -49.65
CA ARG A 305 -42.58 -21.13 -50.02
C ARG A 305 -41.48 -21.53 -51.01
N GLY A 306 -40.73 -20.57 -51.53
CA GLY A 306 -39.69 -20.75 -52.55
C GLY A 306 -40.02 -20.04 -53.86
N GLU A 307 -39.55 -20.58 -54.99
CA GLU A 307 -39.82 -19.99 -56.31
C GLU A 307 -41.16 -20.48 -56.87
N VAL A 308 -42.05 -19.55 -57.19
CA VAL A 308 -43.41 -19.82 -57.64
C VAL A 308 -43.60 -19.36 -59.08
N PHE A 309 -43.80 -20.31 -59.98
CA PHE A 309 -44.19 -20.07 -61.36
C PHE A 309 -45.71 -20.07 -61.47
N THR A 310 -46.28 -19.09 -62.16
CA THR A 310 -47.75 -18.96 -62.29
C THR A 310 -48.19 -19.13 -63.74
N LEU A 311 -49.14 -20.03 -63.96
CA LEU A 311 -49.87 -20.15 -65.22
C LEU A 311 -51.28 -19.58 -65.06
N ALA A 312 -51.62 -18.63 -65.93
CA ALA A 312 -52.95 -18.02 -65.96
C ALA A 312 -54.00 -18.97 -66.56
N GLY A 313 -55.28 -18.69 -66.30
CA GLY A 313 -56.39 -19.58 -66.66
C GLY A 313 -56.65 -19.74 -68.16
N ASP A 314 -56.09 -18.88 -69.00
CA ASP A 314 -56.07 -19.00 -70.46
C ASP A 314 -55.08 -20.07 -70.96
N ALA A 315 -54.23 -20.60 -70.07
CA ALA A 315 -53.42 -21.78 -70.31
C ALA A 315 -54.27 -23.04 -70.60
N PHE A 316 -55.56 -23.01 -70.27
CA PHE A 316 -56.51 -24.09 -70.47
C PHE A 316 -57.69 -23.63 -71.31
N ALA A 317 -58.23 -24.51 -72.15
CA ALA A 317 -59.51 -24.24 -72.82
C ALA A 317 -60.67 -24.14 -71.79
N SER A 318 -61.72 -23.37 -72.11
CA SER A 318 -62.85 -23.12 -71.21
C SER A 318 -63.49 -24.43 -70.74
N GLY A 319 -63.63 -24.61 -69.42
CA GLY A 319 -64.16 -25.84 -68.81
C GLY A 319 -63.28 -27.09 -68.94
N GLN A 320 -62.10 -26.98 -69.56
CA GLN A 320 -61.21 -28.11 -69.83
C GLN A 320 -59.96 -28.08 -68.92
N ALA A 321 -59.37 -29.26 -68.76
CA ALA A 321 -58.08 -29.46 -68.09
C ALA A 321 -56.90 -29.56 -69.07
N GLN A 322 -57.18 -29.64 -70.39
CA GLN A 322 -56.14 -29.72 -71.41
C GLN A 322 -55.41 -28.38 -71.57
N LEU A 323 -54.08 -28.41 -71.56
CA LEU A 323 -53.24 -27.24 -71.83
C LEU A 323 -53.35 -26.80 -73.29
N THR A 324 -53.32 -25.49 -73.54
CA THR A 324 -53.13 -24.94 -74.88
C THR A 324 -51.71 -25.26 -75.38
N ALA A 325 -51.50 -25.26 -76.70
CA ALA A 325 -50.18 -25.56 -77.27
C ALA A 325 -49.06 -24.66 -76.72
N GLY A 326 -49.34 -23.37 -76.52
CA GLY A 326 -48.38 -22.42 -75.94
C GLY A 326 -48.09 -22.69 -74.47
N ALA A 327 -49.12 -23.01 -73.66
CA ALA A 327 -48.93 -23.35 -72.26
C ALA A 327 -48.21 -24.68 -72.07
N ALA A 328 -48.52 -25.69 -72.89
CA ALA A 328 -47.82 -26.98 -72.90
C ALA A 328 -46.33 -26.79 -73.25
N ALA A 329 -46.00 -25.94 -74.23
CA ALA A 329 -44.61 -25.62 -74.56
C ALA A 329 -43.87 -24.90 -73.41
N SER A 330 -44.53 -23.96 -72.74
CA SER A 330 -43.95 -23.24 -71.58
C SER A 330 -43.74 -24.16 -70.37
N ILE A 331 -44.67 -25.07 -70.07
CA ILE A 331 -44.50 -26.09 -69.02
C ILE A 331 -43.41 -27.08 -69.38
N LYS A 332 -43.31 -27.46 -70.66
CA LYS A 332 -42.22 -28.34 -71.12
C LYS A 332 -40.86 -27.67 -70.91
N ALA A 333 -40.74 -26.37 -71.23
CA ALA A 333 -39.54 -25.59 -70.94
C ALA A 333 -39.20 -25.57 -69.45
N LEU A 334 -40.22 -25.37 -68.60
CA LEU A 334 -40.06 -25.37 -67.15
C LEU A 334 -39.63 -26.75 -66.64
N GLY A 335 -40.18 -27.83 -67.16
CA GLY A 335 -39.78 -29.19 -66.78
C GLY A 335 -38.32 -29.48 -67.13
N THR A 336 -37.86 -29.07 -68.31
CA THR A 336 -36.44 -29.18 -68.70
C THR A 336 -35.54 -28.37 -67.77
N TYR A 337 -35.92 -27.12 -67.46
CA TYR A 337 -35.20 -26.27 -66.51
C TYR A 337 -35.07 -26.92 -65.13
N LEU A 338 -36.17 -27.42 -64.57
CA LEU A 338 -36.21 -28.03 -63.23
C LEU A 338 -35.54 -29.41 -63.16
N ALA A 339 -35.39 -30.08 -64.29
CA ALA A 339 -34.60 -31.31 -64.40
C ALA A 339 -33.09 -31.02 -64.45
N ALA A 340 -32.68 -29.92 -65.09
CA ALA A 340 -31.29 -29.50 -65.21
C ALA A 340 -30.77 -28.81 -63.93
N VAL A 341 -31.63 -28.08 -63.22
CA VAL A 341 -31.27 -27.38 -61.98
C VAL A 341 -31.56 -28.25 -60.76
N PRO A 342 -30.57 -28.54 -59.90
CA PRO A 342 -30.80 -29.15 -58.60
C PRO A 342 -31.74 -28.28 -57.77
N GLY A 343 -32.84 -28.82 -57.27
CA GLY A 343 -33.82 -28.04 -56.50
C GLY A 343 -34.70 -28.90 -55.59
N GLY A 344 -35.45 -28.24 -54.72
CA GLY A 344 -36.35 -28.91 -53.77
C GLY A 344 -37.55 -29.58 -54.45
N ALA A 345 -38.49 -30.03 -53.62
CA ALA A 345 -39.76 -30.60 -54.06
C ALA A 345 -40.60 -29.54 -54.82
N VAL A 346 -41.30 -29.99 -55.85
CA VAL A 346 -42.16 -29.19 -56.72
C VAL A 346 -43.62 -29.50 -56.39
N GLN A 347 -44.38 -28.48 -56.03
CA GLN A 347 -45.81 -28.58 -55.74
C GLN A 347 -46.61 -27.84 -56.80
N VAL A 348 -47.50 -28.55 -57.50
CA VAL A 348 -48.40 -27.99 -58.51
C VAL A 348 -49.78 -27.80 -57.88
N LEU A 349 -50.20 -26.54 -57.71
CA LEU A 349 -51.45 -26.15 -57.07
C LEU A 349 -52.42 -25.61 -58.13
N GLY A 350 -53.52 -26.32 -58.37
CA GLY A 350 -54.58 -25.87 -59.26
C GLY A 350 -55.63 -25.04 -58.54
N HIS A 351 -56.01 -23.90 -59.12
CA HIS A 351 -57.02 -22.99 -58.57
C HIS A 351 -58.13 -22.71 -59.60
N THR A 352 -59.36 -22.54 -59.14
CA THR A 352 -60.52 -22.08 -59.93
C THR A 352 -61.03 -20.73 -59.44
N ASP A 353 -61.95 -20.12 -60.20
CA ASP A 353 -62.76 -19.02 -59.67
C ASP A 353 -64.00 -19.57 -58.93
N SER A 354 -64.77 -18.67 -58.31
CA SER A 354 -65.99 -19.00 -57.57
C SER A 354 -67.23 -19.32 -58.43
N GLN A 355 -67.06 -19.57 -59.74
CA GLN A 355 -68.19 -19.84 -60.63
C GLN A 355 -68.42 -21.34 -60.75
N GLY A 356 -69.63 -21.80 -60.45
CA GLY A 356 -70.00 -23.21 -60.53
C GLY A 356 -70.14 -23.86 -59.16
N ASP A 357 -70.23 -25.18 -59.16
CA ASP A 357 -70.33 -26.00 -57.95
C ASP A 357 -68.92 -26.24 -57.36
N GLU A 358 -68.81 -26.22 -56.02
CA GLU A 358 -67.55 -26.37 -55.31
C GLU A 358 -66.87 -27.71 -55.62
N ALA A 359 -67.62 -28.81 -55.69
CA ALA A 359 -67.06 -30.13 -56.01
C ALA A 359 -66.60 -30.19 -57.47
N ALA A 360 -67.33 -29.55 -58.39
CA ALA A 360 -66.92 -29.42 -59.78
C ALA A 360 -65.63 -28.58 -59.93
N ASN A 361 -65.50 -27.52 -59.15
CA ASN A 361 -64.34 -26.64 -59.11
C ASN A 361 -63.10 -27.33 -58.52
N GLN A 362 -63.28 -28.08 -57.43
CA GLN A 362 -62.24 -28.94 -56.86
C GLN A 362 -61.75 -29.96 -57.90
N ALA A 363 -62.64 -30.72 -58.52
CA ALA A 363 -62.29 -31.72 -59.53
C ALA A 363 -61.64 -31.11 -60.78
N LEU A 364 -62.04 -29.90 -61.19
CA LEU A 364 -61.41 -29.19 -62.31
C LEU A 364 -59.99 -28.73 -61.95
N SER A 365 -59.79 -28.21 -60.74
CA SER A 365 -58.50 -27.75 -60.25
C SER A 365 -57.47 -28.90 -60.14
N GLU A 366 -57.91 -30.07 -59.65
CA GLU A 366 -57.09 -31.28 -59.56
C GLU A 366 -56.67 -31.79 -60.93
N ARG A 367 -57.61 -31.89 -61.88
CA ARG A 367 -57.30 -32.32 -63.25
C ARG A 367 -56.30 -31.39 -63.94
N ARG A 368 -56.42 -30.07 -63.73
CA ARG A 368 -55.45 -29.09 -64.27
C ARG A 368 -54.07 -29.22 -63.63
N ALA A 369 -54.00 -29.39 -62.31
CA ALA A 369 -52.74 -29.63 -61.61
C ALA A 369 -52.07 -30.94 -62.07
N GLN A 370 -52.87 -31.99 -62.29
CA GLN A 370 -52.39 -33.27 -62.81
C GLN A 370 -51.88 -33.17 -64.24
N GLU A 371 -52.54 -32.42 -65.13
CA GLU A 371 -52.09 -32.19 -66.50
C GLU A 371 -50.73 -31.45 -66.53
N VAL A 372 -50.58 -30.42 -65.71
CA VAL A 372 -49.31 -29.68 -65.57
C VAL A 372 -48.21 -30.59 -65.03
N ARG A 373 -48.49 -31.38 -63.98
CA ARG A 373 -47.55 -32.38 -63.46
C ARG A 373 -47.17 -33.42 -64.52
N ALA A 374 -48.13 -33.96 -65.27
CA ALA A 374 -47.87 -34.92 -66.33
C ALA A 374 -46.94 -34.33 -67.40
N THR A 375 -47.17 -33.06 -67.76
CA THR A 375 -46.33 -32.33 -68.72
C THR A 375 -44.92 -32.08 -68.19
N LEU A 376 -44.76 -31.70 -66.91
CA LEU A 376 -43.45 -31.54 -66.25
C LEU A 376 -42.67 -32.87 -66.22
N VAL A 377 -43.34 -33.97 -65.89
CA VAL A 377 -42.72 -35.32 -65.87
C VAL A 377 -42.33 -35.76 -67.28
N ALA A 378 -43.18 -35.53 -68.28
CA ALA A 378 -42.88 -35.82 -69.67
C ALA A 378 -41.69 -35.00 -70.22
N ALA A 379 -41.44 -33.83 -69.63
CA ALA A 379 -40.30 -32.97 -69.94
C ALA A 379 -39.01 -33.35 -69.17
N GLY A 380 -39.03 -34.40 -68.34
CA GLY A 380 -37.84 -34.95 -67.68
C GLY A 380 -37.76 -34.72 -66.17
N LEU A 381 -38.72 -34.02 -65.55
CA LEU A 381 -38.76 -33.88 -64.10
C LEU A 381 -39.07 -35.24 -63.44
N ALA A 382 -38.23 -35.68 -62.51
CA ALA A 382 -38.44 -36.93 -61.80
C ALA A 382 -39.81 -36.94 -61.09
N ARG A 383 -40.61 -38.00 -61.29
CA ARG A 383 -41.96 -38.11 -60.73
C ARG A 383 -42.00 -37.97 -59.20
N SER A 384 -40.94 -38.39 -58.51
CA SER A 384 -40.79 -38.25 -57.05
C SER A 384 -40.57 -36.82 -56.57
N ARG A 385 -40.18 -35.90 -57.46
CA ARG A 385 -39.97 -34.48 -57.15
C ARG A 385 -41.21 -33.63 -57.35
N VAL A 386 -42.31 -34.17 -57.90
CA VAL A 386 -43.49 -33.36 -58.26
C VAL A 386 -44.80 -33.95 -57.75
N GLU A 387 -45.49 -33.16 -56.94
CA GLU A 387 -46.83 -33.43 -56.43
C GLU A 387 -47.84 -32.47 -57.07
N ALA A 388 -49.06 -32.96 -57.29
CA ALA A 388 -50.15 -32.15 -57.84
C ALA A 388 -51.34 -32.19 -56.88
N GLN A 389 -51.87 -31.02 -56.55
CA GLN A 389 -53.02 -30.85 -55.69
C GLN A 389 -53.95 -29.79 -56.29
N GLY A 390 -55.24 -30.10 -56.37
CA GLY A 390 -56.25 -29.08 -56.61
C GLY A 390 -56.69 -28.46 -55.30
N VAL A 391 -56.86 -27.14 -55.27
CA VAL A 391 -57.36 -26.41 -54.10
C VAL A 391 -58.70 -25.70 -54.37
N GLY A 392 -59.30 -25.99 -55.53
CA GLY A 392 -60.59 -25.43 -55.94
C GLY A 392 -60.60 -23.91 -55.90
N GLU A 393 -61.70 -23.35 -55.41
CA GLU A 393 -61.90 -21.91 -55.23
C GLU A 393 -61.50 -21.40 -53.84
N GLY A 394 -61.05 -22.29 -52.94
CA GLY A 394 -60.83 -22.01 -51.52
C GLY A 394 -59.62 -21.11 -51.19
N GLN A 395 -58.81 -20.74 -52.20
CA GLN A 395 -57.66 -19.86 -52.06
C GLN A 395 -57.61 -18.78 -53.16
N PRO A 396 -58.55 -17.80 -53.14
CA PRO A 396 -58.57 -16.71 -54.10
C PRO A 396 -57.43 -15.70 -53.85
N VAL A 397 -56.81 -15.21 -54.91
CA VAL A 397 -55.76 -14.17 -54.88
C VAL A 397 -56.28 -12.80 -55.33
N ALA A 398 -57.51 -12.75 -55.83
CA ALA A 398 -58.19 -11.53 -56.25
C ALA A 398 -59.71 -11.64 -56.04
N ASP A 399 -60.39 -10.50 -56.12
CA ASP A 399 -61.83 -10.40 -55.88
C ASP A 399 -62.65 -11.18 -56.93
N ASN A 400 -63.37 -12.20 -56.46
CA ASN A 400 -64.21 -13.07 -57.26
C ASN A 400 -65.46 -12.37 -57.85
N THR A 401 -65.85 -11.20 -57.33
CA THR A 401 -66.99 -10.44 -57.84
C THR A 401 -66.69 -9.78 -59.19
N THR A 402 -65.41 -9.50 -59.48
CA THR A 402 -64.98 -8.86 -60.73
C THR A 402 -64.52 -9.87 -61.78
N ALA A 403 -64.76 -9.59 -63.07
CA ALA A 403 -64.28 -10.46 -64.15
C ALA A 403 -62.75 -10.58 -64.16
N GLY A 404 -62.04 -9.48 -63.87
CA GLY A 404 -60.59 -9.47 -63.78
C GLY A 404 -60.04 -10.28 -62.60
N GLY A 405 -60.69 -10.24 -61.43
CA GLY A 405 -60.26 -11.03 -60.28
C GLY A 405 -60.53 -12.52 -60.45
N ARG A 406 -61.66 -12.90 -61.06
CA ARG A 406 -61.92 -14.30 -61.47
C ARG A 406 -60.84 -14.82 -62.42
N ALA A 407 -60.41 -14.01 -63.39
CA ALA A 407 -59.35 -14.41 -64.31
C ALA A 407 -58.00 -14.67 -63.60
N LYS A 408 -57.68 -13.91 -62.54
CA LYS A 408 -56.48 -14.15 -61.72
C LYS A 408 -56.62 -15.38 -60.81
N ASN A 409 -57.83 -15.70 -60.37
CA ASN A 409 -58.10 -16.86 -59.51
C ASN A 409 -58.02 -18.19 -60.27
N ARG A 410 -58.41 -18.19 -61.56
CA ARG A 410 -58.16 -19.31 -62.47
C ARG A 410 -56.65 -19.36 -62.78
N ARG A 411 -55.89 -20.15 -62.04
CA ARG A 411 -54.44 -20.29 -62.22
C ARG A 411 -53.92 -21.65 -61.79
N VAL A 412 -52.71 -21.98 -62.22
CA VAL A 412 -51.91 -23.05 -61.62
C VAL A 412 -50.62 -22.45 -61.09
N GLU A 413 -50.35 -22.63 -59.80
CA GLU A 413 -49.06 -22.28 -59.20
C GLU A 413 -48.16 -23.51 -59.19
N ILE A 414 -46.89 -23.34 -59.57
CA ILE A 414 -45.87 -24.37 -59.49
C ILE A 414 -44.81 -23.84 -58.53
N VAL A 415 -44.82 -24.35 -57.31
CA VAL A 415 -43.96 -23.92 -56.20
C VAL A 415 -42.77 -24.86 -56.12
N ILE A 416 -41.56 -24.31 -56.14
CA ILE A 416 -40.33 -25.06 -55.92
C ILE A 416 -39.80 -24.66 -54.56
N ALA A 417 -39.79 -25.62 -53.64
CA ALA A 417 -39.23 -25.39 -52.32
C ALA A 417 -37.75 -25.03 -52.44
N ASP A 418 -37.35 -23.99 -51.71
CA ASP A 418 -35.95 -23.79 -51.40
C ASP A 418 -35.52 -25.01 -50.58
N ASN A 419 -34.62 -25.83 -51.12
CA ASN A 419 -34.15 -26.99 -50.38
C ASN A 419 -33.38 -26.47 -49.15
N PRO A 420 -33.66 -26.94 -47.92
CA PRO A 420 -32.86 -26.58 -46.75
C PRO A 420 -31.40 -27.03 -46.87
#